data_AF-A0A7Z9LRR1-F1
#
_entry.id   AF-A0A7Z9LRR1-F1
#
_cell.length_a   1.000
_cell.length_b   1.000
_cell.length_c   1.000
_cell.angle_alpha   90.00
_cell.angle_beta   90.00
_cell.angle_gamma   90.00
#
_symmetry.space_group_name_H-M   'P 1'
#
loop_
_entity.id
_entity.type
_entity.pdbx_description
1 polymer ?
#
loop_
_entity_poly.entity_id
_entity_poly.type
_entity_poly.pdbx_seq_one_letter_code
_entity_poly.pdbx_strand_id
1 'polypeptide(L)'
;MQNLWQHSVATANCCEAIAIQFKIDSKTAFIAGLLHDIGKVVLVDSITTKYGGNVGRLSSSPTLLAKAINPFAPIIGLHVVQKWNLSEELTFLTLYAQKPESLPPDAPCE
;
A
#
# COMPACT_ATOMS: atom_id res chain seq x y z
N MET A 1 -9.76 10.23 1.12
CA MET A 1 -8.91 9.98 2.31
C MET A 1 -9.61 9.09 3.32
N GLN A 2 -10.78 9.45 3.87
CA GLN A 2 -11.51 8.64 4.87
C GLN A 2 -11.69 7.15 4.46
N ASN A 3 -12.14 6.90 3.23
CA ASN A 3 -12.34 5.53 2.73
C ASN A 3 -11.03 4.73 2.62
N LEU A 4 -9.91 5.38 2.29
CA LEU A 4 -8.60 4.70 2.20
C LEU A 4 -8.09 4.29 3.59
N TRP A 5 -8.30 5.16 4.59
CA TRP A 5 -7.95 4.85 5.98
C TRP A 5 -8.79 3.70 6.52
N GLN A 6 -10.11 3.77 6.35
CA GLN A 6 -11.02 2.70 6.80
C GLN A 6 -10.70 1.36 6.13
N HIS A 7 -10.44 1.37 4.82
CA HIS A 7 -9.97 0.19 4.09
C HIS A 7 -8.69 -0.37 4.69
N SER A 8 -7.67 0.47 4.89
CA SER A 8 -6.36 0.04 5.42
C SER A 8 -6.47 -0.56 6.82
N VAL A 9 -7.25 0.06 7.71
CA VAL A 9 -7.47 -0.48 9.07
C VAL A 9 -8.28 -1.78 9.03
N ALA A 10 -9.31 -1.87 8.20
CA ALA A 10 -10.08 -3.10 8.07
C ALA A 10 -9.20 -4.24 7.54
N THR A 11 -8.41 -3.99 6.50
CA THR A 11 -7.43 -4.95 5.96
C THR A 11 -6.42 -5.38 7.01
N ALA A 12 -5.85 -4.45 7.78
CA ALA A 12 -4.90 -4.75 8.85
C ALA A 12 -5.47 -5.76 9.88
N ASN A 13 -6.71 -5.52 10.34
CA ASN A 13 -7.39 -6.42 11.27
C ASN A 13 -7.67 -7.80 10.65
N CYS A 14 -8.06 -7.85 9.36
CA CYS A 14 -8.24 -9.12 8.65
C CYS A 14 -6.92 -9.90 8.54
N CYS A 15 -5.83 -9.21 8.17
CA CYS A 15 -4.50 -9.82 8.06
C CYS A 15 -4.03 -10.37 9.41
N GLU A 16 -4.21 -9.62 10.50
CA GLU A 16 -3.88 -10.06 11.85
C GLU A 16 -4.69 -11.31 12.26
N ALA A 17 -6.00 -11.30 12.05
CA ALA A 17 -6.88 -12.43 12.39
C ALA A 17 -6.51 -13.69 11.61
N ILE A 18 -6.19 -13.56 10.31
CA ILE A 18 -5.71 -14.67 9.48
C ILE A 18 -4.35 -15.16 10.02
N ALA A 19 -3.42 -14.25 10.31
CA ALA A 19 -2.10 -14.62 10.79
C ALA A 19 -2.13 -15.41 12.11
N ILE A 20 -3.00 -15.00 13.05
CA ILE A 20 -3.24 -15.72 14.30
C ILE A 20 -3.73 -17.15 14.02
N GLN A 21 -4.70 -17.30 13.10
CA GLN A 21 -5.25 -18.61 12.73
C GLN A 21 -4.18 -19.55 12.15
N PHE A 22 -3.24 -19.01 11.38
CA PHE A 22 -2.15 -19.77 10.76
C PHE A 22 -0.87 -19.82 11.61
N LYS A 23 -0.85 -19.21 12.80
CA LYS A 23 0.30 -19.14 13.72
C LYS A 23 1.56 -18.53 13.06
N ILE A 24 1.38 -17.52 12.22
CA ILE A 24 2.46 -16.68 11.67
C ILE A 24 2.49 -15.33 12.41
N ASP A 25 3.50 -14.49 12.18
CA ASP A 25 3.64 -13.21 12.86
C ASP A 25 2.45 -12.28 12.59
N SER A 26 1.54 -12.18 13.56
CA SER A 26 0.31 -11.39 13.46
C SER A 26 0.58 -9.90 13.47
N LYS A 27 1.65 -9.45 14.12
CA LYS A 27 2.00 -8.03 14.20
C LYS A 27 2.53 -7.56 12.85
N THR A 28 3.41 -8.33 12.23
CA THR A 28 3.91 -8.02 10.89
C THR A 28 2.79 -8.08 9.86
N ALA A 29 1.91 -9.08 9.95
CA ALA A 29 0.71 -9.16 9.10
C ALA A 29 -0.23 -7.95 9.26
N PHE A 30 -0.45 -7.47 10.50
CA PHE A 30 -1.24 -6.27 10.76
C PHE A 30 -0.62 -5.05 10.07
N ILE A 31 0.68 -4.84 10.26
CA ILE A 31 1.41 -3.70 9.68
C ILE A 31 1.41 -3.80 8.15
N ALA A 32 1.61 -4.99 7.59
CA ALA A 32 1.53 -5.22 6.14
C ALA A 32 0.15 -4.85 5.59
N GLY A 33 -0.93 -5.33 6.23
CA GLY A 33 -2.30 -4.98 5.85
C GLY A 33 -2.59 -3.48 5.97
N LEU A 34 -2.01 -2.80 6.97
CA LEU A 34 -2.14 -1.36 7.15
C LEU A 34 -1.42 -0.56 6.06
N LEU A 35 -0.24 -1.02 5.63
CA LEU A 35 0.64 -0.28 4.73
C LEU A 35 0.50 -0.67 3.25
N HIS A 36 -0.19 -1.76 2.92
CA HIS A 36 -0.23 -2.33 1.56
C HIS A 36 -0.57 -1.34 0.45
N ASP A 37 -1.39 -0.33 0.74
CA ASP A 37 -1.85 0.69 -0.20
C ASP A 37 -1.34 2.11 0.15
N ILE A 38 -0.33 2.25 1.01
CA ILE A 38 0.18 3.56 1.46
C ILE A 38 0.65 4.44 0.29
N GLY A 39 1.14 3.85 -0.80
CA GLY A 39 1.51 4.60 -1.99
C GLY A 39 0.33 5.27 -2.69
N LYS A 40 -0.89 4.71 -2.59
CA LYS A 40 -2.11 5.39 -3.08
C LYS A 40 -2.39 6.65 -2.28
N VAL A 41 -2.21 6.60 -0.96
CA VAL A 41 -2.41 7.75 -0.08
C VAL A 41 -1.47 8.89 -0.47
N VAL A 42 -0.18 8.59 -0.62
CA VAL A 42 0.84 9.59 -1.00
C VAL A 42 0.57 10.17 -2.39
N LEU A 43 0.20 9.34 -3.36
CA LEU A 43 -0.07 9.80 -4.73
C LEU A 43 -1.34 10.63 -4.83
N VAL A 44 -2.43 10.20 -4.16
CA VAL A 44 -3.68 10.99 -4.11
C VAL A 44 -3.39 12.36 -3.51
N ASP A 45 -2.75 12.40 -2.34
CA ASP A 45 -2.42 13.66 -1.67
C ASP A 45 -1.56 14.56 -2.56
N SER A 46 -0.50 14.00 -3.16
CA SER A 46 0.39 14.76 -4.05
C SER A 46 -0.36 15.33 -5.25
N ILE A 47 -1.21 14.54 -5.91
CA ILE A 47 -1.96 14.98 -7.11
C ILE A 47 -3.03 16.03 -6.74
N THR A 48 -3.73 15.86 -5.62
CA THR A 48 -4.84 16.76 -5.26
C THR A 48 -4.38 18.04 -4.58
N THR A 49 -3.22 18.04 -3.91
CA THR A 49 -2.76 19.19 -3.11
C THR A 49 -1.53 19.90 -3.69
N LYS A 50 -0.59 19.18 -4.31
CA LYS A 50 0.68 19.75 -4.79
C LYS A 50 0.71 20.06 -6.27
N TYR A 51 -0.02 19.32 -7.11
CA TYR A 51 0.02 19.49 -8.56
C TYR A 51 -1.25 20.15 -9.10
N GLY A 52 -1.18 21.46 -9.36
CA GLY A 52 -2.25 22.21 -10.02
C GLY A 52 -2.38 21.96 -11.53
N GLY A 53 -3.29 22.67 -12.18
CA GLY A 53 -3.43 22.66 -13.65
C GLY A 53 -3.98 21.34 -14.21
N ASN A 54 -3.41 20.86 -15.32
CA ASN A 54 -3.89 19.65 -16.01
C ASN A 54 -3.80 18.38 -15.14
N VAL A 55 -2.84 18.31 -14.22
CA VAL A 55 -2.67 17.18 -13.30
C VAL A 55 -3.75 17.20 -12.22
N GLY A 56 -4.05 18.38 -11.66
CA GLY A 56 -5.15 18.53 -10.70
C GLY A 56 -6.51 18.14 -11.29
N ARG A 57 -6.73 18.30 -12.61
CA ARG A 57 -7.98 17.88 -13.29
C ARG A 57 -8.22 16.36 -13.26
N LEU A 58 -7.21 15.54 -13.00
CA LEU A 58 -7.44 14.10 -12.79
C LEU A 58 -8.35 13.84 -11.58
N SER A 59 -8.34 14.72 -10.57
CA SER A 59 -9.22 14.60 -9.40
C SER A 59 -10.71 14.67 -9.75
N SER A 60 -11.05 15.27 -10.89
CA SER A 60 -12.44 15.39 -11.38
C SER A 60 -13.00 14.09 -11.96
N SER A 61 -12.16 13.07 -12.18
CA SER A 61 -12.58 11.75 -12.65
C SER A 61 -11.91 10.65 -11.81
N PRO A 62 -12.66 10.02 -10.88
CA PRO A 62 -12.14 8.93 -10.05
C PRO A 62 -11.51 7.79 -10.86
N THR A 63 -12.08 7.47 -12.02
CA THR A 63 -11.58 6.42 -12.91
C THR A 63 -10.22 6.77 -13.53
N LEU A 64 -10.05 8.01 -14.01
CA LEU A 64 -8.76 8.45 -14.57
C LEU A 64 -7.70 8.58 -13.48
N LEU A 65 -8.08 9.09 -12.31
CA LEU A 65 -7.20 9.17 -11.15
C LEU A 65 -6.71 7.77 -10.74
N ALA A 66 -7.61 6.79 -10.61
CA ALA A 66 -7.24 5.42 -10.29
C ALA A 66 -6.31 4.80 -11.36
N LYS A 67 -6.58 5.02 -12.65
CA LYS A 67 -5.70 4.57 -13.75
C LYS A 67 -4.32 5.20 -13.68
N ALA A 68 -4.21 6.46 -13.26
CA ALA A 68 -2.94 7.15 -13.11
C ALA A 68 -2.18 6.70 -11.86
N ILE A 69 -2.88 6.35 -10.77
CA ILE A 69 -2.25 6.04 -9.47
C ILE A 69 -1.89 4.56 -9.35
N ASN A 70 -2.79 3.65 -9.73
CA ASN A 70 -2.65 2.22 -9.45
C ASN A 70 -1.34 1.59 -9.97
N PRO A 71 -0.82 1.94 -11.16
CA PRO A 71 0.44 1.35 -11.65
C PRO A 71 1.66 1.74 -10.82
N PHE A 72 1.64 2.92 -10.17
CA PHE A 72 2.78 3.47 -9.44
C PHE A 72 2.63 3.34 -7.91
N ALA A 73 1.41 3.11 -7.42
CA ALA A 73 1.17 2.99 -5.99
C ALA A 73 2.08 1.96 -5.29
N PRO A 74 2.36 0.76 -5.86
CA PRO A 74 3.24 -0.21 -5.19
C PRO A 74 4.67 0.30 -5.02
N ILE A 75 5.28 0.89 -6.06
CA ILE A 75 6.67 1.38 -5.99
C ILE A 75 6.80 2.61 -5.08
N ILE A 76 5.77 3.48 -5.05
CA ILE A 76 5.73 4.59 -4.10
C ILE A 76 5.55 4.07 -2.68
N GLY A 77 4.72 3.05 -2.47
CA GLY A 77 4.55 2.39 -1.18
C GLY A 77 5.87 1.82 -0.65
N LEU A 78 6.59 1.06 -1.48
CA LEU A 78 7.95 0.59 -1.20
C LEU A 78 8.86 1.75 -0.75
N HIS A 79 8.86 2.87 -1.48
CA HIS A 79 9.71 4.00 -1.16
C HIS A 79 9.39 4.61 0.21
N VAL A 80 8.10 4.68 0.57
CA VAL A 80 7.66 5.15 1.90
C VAL A 80 8.14 4.21 3.00
N VAL A 81 7.95 2.90 2.83
CA VAL A 81 8.36 1.88 3.81
C VAL A 81 9.87 1.92 4.05
N GLN A 82 10.66 2.03 2.97
CA GLN A 82 12.12 2.20 3.06
C GLN A 82 12.51 3.53 3.73
N LYS A 83 11.84 4.64 3.40
CA LYS A 83 12.06 5.94 4.05
C LYS A 83 11.77 5.91 5.56
N TRP A 84 10.83 5.09 5.99
CA TRP A 84 10.51 4.88 7.40
C TRP A 84 11.42 3.85 8.09
N ASN A 85 12.39 3.29 7.37
CA ASN A 85 13.35 2.31 7.87
C ASN A 85 12.66 1.08 8.50
N LEU A 86 11.58 0.61 7.87
CA LEU A 86 10.88 -0.62 8.20
C LEU A 86 11.58 -1.83 7.54
N SER A 87 11.22 -3.05 7.96
CA SER A 87 11.87 -4.28 7.49
C SER A 87 11.79 -4.47 5.98
N GLU A 88 12.74 -5.23 5.43
CA GLU A 88 12.70 -5.63 4.02
C GLU A 88 11.45 -6.43 3.71
N GLU A 89 11.04 -7.33 4.61
CA GLU A 89 9.78 -8.08 4.47
C GLU A 89 8.57 -7.15 4.22
N LEU A 90 8.38 -6.11 5.04
CA LEU A 90 7.30 -5.13 4.84
C LEU A 90 7.42 -4.36 3.52
N THR A 91 8.66 -4.19 3.03
CA THR A 91 8.92 -3.56 1.74
C THR A 91 8.43 -4.45 0.60
N PHE A 92 8.75 -5.74 0.63
CA PHE A 92 8.28 -6.72 -0.34
C PHE A 92 6.76 -6.88 -0.28
N LEU A 93 6.18 -7.04 0.91
CA LEU A 93 4.72 -7.17 1.08
C LEU A 93 3.97 -5.96 0.50
N THR A 94 4.51 -4.76 0.67
CA THR A 94 3.91 -3.53 0.10
C THR A 94 4.04 -3.48 -1.42
N LEU A 95 5.20 -3.87 -1.98
CA LEU A 95 5.43 -3.86 -3.43
C LEU A 95 4.57 -4.90 -4.17
N TYR A 96 4.38 -6.08 -3.58
CA TYR A 96 3.72 -7.22 -4.22
C TYR A 96 2.27 -7.43 -3.77
N ALA A 97 1.70 -6.56 -2.92
CA ALA A 97 0.35 -6.71 -2.37
C ALA A 97 -0.76 -7.00 -3.41
N GLN A 98 -0.66 -6.41 -4.60
CA GLN A 98 -1.66 -6.61 -5.68
C GLN A 98 -1.31 -7.76 -6.64
N LYS A 99 -0.09 -8.29 -6.56
CA LYS A 99 0.43 -9.37 -7.41
C LYS A 99 1.30 -10.32 -6.58
N PRO A 100 0.72 -10.99 -5.57
CA PRO A 100 1.47 -11.87 -4.67
C PRO A 100 2.18 -13.00 -5.43
N GLU A 101 1.63 -13.43 -6.57
CA GLU A 101 2.24 -14.43 -7.45
C GLU A 101 3.55 -13.97 -8.12
N SER A 102 3.83 -12.67 -8.10
CA SER A 102 5.07 -12.09 -8.64
C SER A 102 6.18 -11.97 -7.59
N LEU A 103 5.92 -12.39 -6.34
CA LEU A 103 6.92 -12.36 -5.27
C LEU A 103 8.10 -13.29 -5.62
N PRO A 104 9.36 -12.82 -5.53
CA PRO A 104 10.52 -13.68 -5.77
C PRO A 104 10.60 -14.85 -4.77
N PRO A 105 11.05 -16.05 -5.19
CA PRO A 105 11.17 -17.21 -4.30
C PRO A 105 12.14 -17.01 -3.14
N ASP A 106 13.10 -16.09 -3.31
CA ASP A 106 14.14 -15.71 -2.36
C ASP A 106 13.78 -14.42 -1.59
N ALA A 107 12.53 -13.98 -1.64
CA ALA A 107 12.08 -12.83 -0.86
C ALA A 107 12.30 -13.07 0.65
N PRO A 108 12.72 -12.05 1.39
CA PRO A 108 12.88 -12.14 2.84
C PRO A 108 11.52 -12.39 3.49
N CYS A 109 11.34 -13.60 4.02
CA CYS A 109 10.26 -13.98 4.92
C CYS A 109 10.92 -14.27 6.27
N GLU A 110 10.71 -13.42 7.28
CA GLU A 110 11.14 -13.72 8.65
C GLU A 110 10.14 -14.64 9.36
#